data_AF-A0A814L034-F1
#
_entry.id   AF-A0A814L034-F1
#
_cell.length_a   1.000
_cell.length_b   1.000
_cell.length_c   1.000
_cell.angle_alpha   90.00
_cell.angle_beta   90.00
_cell.angle_gamma   90.00
#
_symmetry.space_group_name_H-M   'P 1'
#
loop_
_entity.id
_entity.type
_entity.pdbx_description
1 polymer ?
#
loop_
_entity_poly.entity_id
_entity_poly.type
_entity_poly.pdbx_seq_one_letter_code
_entity_poly.pdbx_strand_id
1 'polypeptide(L)'
;VDIQKPKIKINQCIVLDIPFTGQATKVFGKRLRNLAKAVRPNTVLLTVPRPPPAVRDNFRNKDPIPKDMQSKLVYKIECNDCESVYVGKTDRQATRRFGEHGHISNLLKSSKKEKPPPTTANTLTTTQPVRQSQRQRRKPKLYEFEEEDIPEEGDNVIQTFE
;
A
#
# COMPACT_ATOMS: atom_id res chain seq x y z
N VAL A 1 20.89 45.68 -39.12
CA VAL A 1 20.14 46.04 -37.89
C VAL A 1 20.14 44.81 -37.01
N ASP A 2 21.04 44.76 -36.04
CA ASP A 2 21.17 43.59 -35.17
C ASP A 2 20.02 43.57 -34.16
N ILE A 3 19.10 42.63 -34.34
CA ILE A 3 17.98 42.42 -33.42
C ILE A 3 18.54 41.74 -32.17
N GLN A 4 18.76 42.52 -31.12
CA GLN A 4 19.12 41.98 -29.81
C GLN A 4 17.98 41.10 -29.30
N LYS A 5 18.23 39.79 -29.18
CA LYS A 5 17.29 38.88 -28.52
C LYS A 5 17.14 39.29 -27.05
N PRO A 6 15.92 39.49 -26.54
CA PRO A 6 15.73 39.88 -25.15
C PRO A 6 16.24 38.80 -24.20
N LYS A 7 17.02 39.19 -23.19
CA LYS A 7 17.46 38.31 -22.09
C LYS A 7 16.25 37.99 -21.21
N ILE A 8 15.65 36.83 -21.42
CA ILE A 8 14.51 36.32 -20.65
C ILE A 8 14.99 35.89 -19.26
N LYS A 9 14.45 36.49 -18.20
CA LYS A 9 14.67 36.07 -16.81
C LYS A 9 13.74 34.90 -16.49
N ILE A 10 14.31 33.77 -16.09
CA ILE A 10 13.56 32.58 -15.67
C ILE A 10 13.10 32.80 -14.24
N ASN A 11 11.78 32.78 -14.02
CA ASN A 11 11.21 33.08 -12.70
C ASN A 11 10.54 31.85 -12.07
N GLN A 12 10.22 30.81 -12.85
CA GLN A 12 9.45 29.65 -12.39
C GLN A 12 9.95 28.35 -13.01
N CYS A 13 10.15 27.33 -12.18
CA CYS A 13 10.47 25.97 -12.60
C CYS A 13 9.32 25.03 -12.22
N ILE A 14 8.73 24.34 -13.18
CA ILE A 14 7.66 23.36 -12.98
C ILE A 14 8.25 21.98 -13.24
N VAL A 15 8.11 21.09 -12.26
CA VAL A 15 8.49 19.68 -12.39
C VAL A 15 7.23 18.87 -12.69
N LEU A 16 7.30 18.06 -13.74
CA LEU A 16 6.22 17.17 -14.15
C LEU A 16 6.71 15.73 -14.17
N ASP A 17 6.18 14.93 -13.25
CA ASP A 17 6.38 13.48 -13.25
C ASP A 17 5.51 12.84 -14.33
N ILE A 18 6.13 12.05 -15.21
CA ILE A 18 5.44 11.35 -16.30
C ILE A 18 5.82 9.87 -16.31
N PRO A 19 4.88 8.95 -16.57
CA PRO A 19 5.20 7.54 -16.71
C PRO A 19 6.08 7.30 -17.95
N PHE A 20 7.10 6.47 -17.77
CA PHE A 20 8.03 6.07 -18.81
C PHE A 20 7.47 4.89 -19.59
N THR A 21 6.97 5.18 -20.79
CA THR A 21 6.45 4.22 -21.77
C THR A 21 7.42 4.06 -22.96
N GLY A 22 8.70 4.40 -22.76
CA GLY A 22 9.74 4.30 -23.79
C GLY A 22 9.90 5.57 -24.63
N GLN A 23 9.96 5.41 -25.96
CA GLN A 23 10.25 6.53 -26.88
C GLN A 23 9.13 7.57 -26.92
N ALA A 24 7.88 7.14 -26.73
CA ALA A 24 6.72 8.03 -26.68
C ALA A 24 6.88 9.11 -25.60
N THR A 25 7.33 8.73 -24.39
CA THR A 25 7.61 9.66 -23.29
C THR A 25 8.69 10.69 -23.66
N LYS A 26 9.74 10.28 -24.39
CA LYS A 26 10.81 11.20 -24.81
C LYS A 26 10.31 12.24 -25.82
N VAL A 27 9.53 11.80 -26.81
CA VAL A 27 8.91 12.68 -27.82
C VAL A 27 7.91 13.62 -27.15
N PHE A 28 7.07 13.08 -26.28
CA PHE A 28 6.10 13.86 -25.50
C PHE A 28 6.80 14.92 -24.64
N GLY A 29 7.84 14.56 -23.89
CA GLY A 29 8.58 15.52 -23.06
C GLY A 29 9.26 16.64 -23.88
N LYS A 30 9.75 16.34 -25.09
CA LYS A 30 10.26 17.37 -26.02
C LYS A 30 9.14 18.31 -26.48
N ARG A 31 8.01 17.75 -26.93
CA ARG A 31 6.85 18.54 -27.36
C ARG A 31 6.34 19.44 -26.23
N LEU A 32 6.26 18.90 -25.02
CA LEU A 32 5.78 19.63 -23.84
C LEU A 32 6.72 20.77 -23.45
N ARG A 33 8.04 20.56 -23.51
CA ARG A 33 9.03 21.64 -23.31
C ARG A 33 8.94 22.73 -24.38
N ASN A 34 8.73 22.36 -25.64
CA ASN A 34 8.56 23.34 -26.72
C ASN A 34 7.27 24.14 -26.55
N LEU A 35 6.19 23.48 -26.16
CA LEU A 35 4.91 24.12 -25.86
C LEU A 35 5.05 25.05 -24.66
N ALA A 36 5.72 24.63 -23.59
CA ALA A 36 5.95 25.47 -22.42
C ALA A 36 6.71 26.76 -22.77
N LYS A 37 7.75 26.67 -23.62
CA LYS A 37 8.48 27.85 -24.11
C LYS A 37 7.61 28.78 -24.97
N ALA A 38 6.69 28.22 -25.75
CA ALA A 38 5.78 29.01 -26.60
C ALA A 38 4.73 29.77 -25.78
N VAL A 39 4.17 29.13 -24.74
CA VAL A 39 3.12 29.74 -23.91
C VAL A 39 3.70 30.66 -22.83
N ARG A 40 4.78 30.26 -22.16
CA ARG A 40 5.44 31.03 -21.09
C ARG A 40 6.97 30.92 -21.19
N PRO A 41 7.64 31.85 -21.89
CA PRO A 41 9.09 31.80 -22.07
C PRO A 41 9.88 31.93 -20.76
N ASN A 42 9.29 32.51 -19.72
CA ASN A 42 9.92 32.70 -18.40
C ASN A 42 9.79 31.47 -17.49
N THR A 43 9.22 30.36 -17.98
CA THR A 43 8.98 29.13 -17.21
C THR A 43 9.83 27.98 -17.76
N VAL A 44 10.57 27.31 -16.88
CA VAL A 44 11.30 26.08 -17.20
C VAL A 44 10.46 24.87 -16.82
N LEU A 45 10.21 23.98 -17.78
CA LEU A 45 9.50 22.73 -17.53
C LEU A 45 10.48 21.55 -17.52
N LEU A 46 10.58 20.89 -16.37
CA LEU A 46 11.39 19.69 -16.17
C LEU A 46 10.48 18.46 -16.18
N THR A 47 10.58 17.65 -17.24
CA THR A 47 9.86 16.38 -17.34
C THR A 47 10.71 15.26 -16.75
N VAL A 48 10.23 14.61 -15.70
CA VAL A 48 10.93 13.49 -15.04
C VAL A 48 10.22 12.19 -15.42
N PRO A 49 10.82 11.33 -16.27
CA PRO A 49 10.26 10.03 -16.57
C PRO A 49 10.43 9.10 -15.37
N ARG A 50 9.32 8.60 -14.82
CA ARG A 50 9.29 7.59 -13.75
C ARG A 50 8.75 6.27 -14.28
N PRO A 51 9.16 5.12 -13.72
CA PRO A 51 8.52 3.85 -14.07
C PRO A 51 7.00 3.94 -13.84
N PRO A 52 6.19 3.26 -14.67
CA PRO A 52 4.76 3.21 -14.45
C PRO A 52 4.48 2.60 -13.06
N PRO A 53 3.46 3.11 -12.33
CA PRO A 53 3.11 2.57 -11.03
C PRO A 53 2.75 1.10 -11.15
N ALA A 54 3.26 0.29 -10.22
CA ALA A 54 2.93 -1.12 -10.19
C ALA A 54 1.46 -1.30 -9.77
N VAL A 55 0.86 -2.45 -10.10
CA VAL A 55 -0.51 -2.78 -9.68
C VAL A 55 -0.69 -2.60 -8.17
N ARG A 56 0.32 -2.99 -7.37
CA ARG A 56 0.33 -2.82 -5.91
C ARG A 56 0.20 -1.37 -5.43
N ASP A 57 0.60 -0.40 -6.26
CA ASP A 57 0.58 1.02 -5.90
C ASP A 57 -0.84 1.60 -6.09
N ASN A 58 -1.63 0.99 -6.98
CA ASN A 58 -3.01 1.38 -7.26
C ASN A 58 -4.05 0.53 -6.51
N PHE A 59 -3.69 -0.71 -6.14
CA PHE A 59 -4.58 -1.65 -5.47
C PHE A 59 -4.00 -2.08 -4.12
N ARG A 60 -4.80 -1.99 -3.06
CA ARG A 60 -4.41 -2.56 -1.76
C ARG A 60 -4.23 -4.06 -1.91
N ASN A 61 -3.08 -4.58 -1.47
CA ASN A 61 -2.75 -6.01 -1.59
C ASN A 61 -3.70 -6.94 -0.81
N LYS A 62 -4.47 -6.40 0.13
CA LYS A 62 -5.44 -7.12 0.97
C LYS A 62 -6.63 -6.21 1.25
N ASP A 63 -7.79 -6.84 1.39
CA ASP A 63 -9.00 -6.16 1.86
C ASP A 63 -8.80 -5.68 3.31
N PRO A 64 -9.39 -4.53 3.68
CA PRO A 64 -9.33 -4.05 5.06
C PRO A 64 -10.00 -5.07 5.98
N ILE A 65 -9.35 -5.40 7.10
CA ILE A 65 -9.91 -6.30 8.10
C ILE A 65 -11.04 -5.56 8.85
N PRO A 66 -12.28 -6.09 8.85
CA PRO A 66 -13.38 -5.54 9.62
C PRO A 66 -13.03 -5.39 11.11
N LYS A 67 -13.53 -4.34 11.78
CA LYS A 67 -13.14 -3.98 13.16
C LYS A 67 -13.36 -5.12 14.17
N ASP A 68 -14.42 -5.88 13.98
CA ASP A 68 -14.80 -7.05 14.76
C ASP A 68 -13.79 -8.21 14.60
N MET A 69 -13.14 -8.31 13.44
CA MET A 69 -12.12 -9.33 13.17
C MET A 69 -10.68 -8.86 13.43
N GLN A 70 -10.49 -7.62 13.88
CA GLN A 70 -9.16 -7.11 14.24
C GLN A 70 -8.63 -7.79 15.50
N SER A 71 -7.31 -7.91 15.59
CA SER A 71 -6.56 -8.42 16.74
C SER A 71 -5.50 -7.40 17.20
N LYS A 72 -4.86 -7.65 18.34
CA LYS A 72 -3.85 -6.76 18.94
C LYS A 72 -4.37 -5.33 19.15
N LEU A 73 -5.54 -5.25 19.78
CA LEU A 73 -6.23 -3.98 20.01
C LEU A 73 -6.50 -3.76 21.50
N VAL A 74 -6.64 -2.49 21.85
CA VAL A 74 -7.17 -2.04 23.14
C VAL A 74 -8.64 -1.71 22.94
N TYR A 75 -9.49 -2.21 23.82
CA TYR A 75 -10.93 -2.02 23.76
C TYR A 75 -11.48 -1.49 25.08
N LYS A 76 -12.66 -0.88 24.97
CA LYS A 76 -13.44 -0.36 26.09
C LYS A 76 -14.82 -1.02 26.09
N ILE A 77 -15.25 -1.50 27.25
CA ILE A 77 -16.60 -2.00 27.52
C ILE A 77 -17.21 -1.06 28.55
N GLU A 78 -18.39 -0.53 28.24
CA GLU A 78 -19.18 0.31 29.15
C GLU A 78 -20.30 -0.56 29.73
N CYS A 79 -20.55 -0.43 31.03
CA CYS A 79 -21.73 -1.04 31.63
C CYS A 79 -22.97 -0.23 31.23
N ASN A 80 -24.08 -0.90 30.90
CA ASN A 80 -25.33 -0.20 30.56
C ASN A 80 -26.06 0.30 31.82
N ASP A 81 -25.85 -0.36 32.95
CA ASP A 81 -26.60 -0.13 34.18
C ASP A 81 -25.86 0.81 35.16
N CYS A 82 -24.58 1.10 34.91
CA CYS A 82 -23.78 2.02 35.72
C CYS A 82 -22.65 2.67 34.92
N GLU A 83 -22.06 3.75 35.45
CA GLU A 83 -20.96 4.49 34.80
C GLU A 83 -19.59 3.77 34.86
N SER A 84 -19.59 2.47 35.17
CA SER A 84 -18.36 1.69 35.22
C SER A 84 -17.86 1.35 33.82
N VAL A 85 -16.54 1.39 33.68
CA VAL A 85 -15.85 1.16 32.41
C VAL A 85 -14.75 0.12 32.58
N TYR A 86 -14.76 -0.91 31.75
CA TYR A 86 -13.67 -1.87 31.63
C TYR A 86 -12.82 -1.55 30.39
N VAL A 87 -11.51 -1.37 30.58
CA VAL A 87 -10.54 -1.21 29.49
C VAL A 87 -9.59 -2.40 29.49
N GLY A 88 -9.45 -3.06 28.35
CA GLY A 88 -8.62 -4.25 28.21
C GLY A 88 -7.81 -4.25 26.91
N LYS A 89 -6.73 -5.04 26.89
CA LYS A 89 -5.97 -5.36 25.68
C LYS A 89 -6.18 -6.82 25.29
N THR A 90 -6.14 -7.14 24.00
CA THR A 90 -6.21 -8.53 23.53
C THR A 90 -5.36 -8.77 22.29
N ASP A 91 -4.67 -9.90 22.26
CA ASP A 91 -3.98 -10.42 21.08
C ASP A 91 -4.89 -11.28 20.18
N ARG A 92 -6.10 -11.62 20.66
CA ARG A 92 -7.11 -12.39 19.93
C ARG A 92 -7.99 -11.47 19.08
N GLN A 93 -8.85 -12.04 18.24
CA GLN A 93 -9.86 -11.29 17.50
C GLN A 93 -10.88 -10.64 18.45
N ALA A 94 -11.30 -9.41 18.13
CA ALA A 94 -12.25 -8.64 18.93
C ALA A 94 -13.55 -9.43 19.19
N THR A 95 -14.10 -10.10 18.17
CA THR A 95 -15.27 -10.98 18.27
C THR A 95 -15.15 -12.01 19.38
N ARG A 96 -14.03 -12.74 19.43
CA ARG A 96 -13.79 -13.74 20.47
C ARG A 96 -13.70 -13.08 21.85
N ARG A 97 -12.94 -11.99 21.97
CA ARG A 97 -12.75 -11.31 23.25
C ARG A 97 -14.06 -10.72 23.79
N PHE A 98 -14.88 -10.11 22.93
CA PHE A 98 -16.19 -9.61 23.33
C PHE A 98 -17.15 -10.74 23.65
N GLY A 99 -17.08 -11.88 22.96
CA GLY A 99 -17.84 -13.09 23.31
C GLY A 99 -17.51 -13.62 24.71
N GLU A 100 -16.22 -13.65 25.08
CA GLU A 100 -15.77 -14.04 26.44
C GLU A 100 -16.36 -13.13 27.53
N HIS A 101 -16.50 -11.83 27.25
CA HIS A 101 -17.06 -10.85 28.17
C HIS A 101 -18.59 -10.69 28.05
N GLY A 102 -19.27 -11.58 27.32
CA GLY A 102 -20.73 -11.49 27.11
C GLY A 102 -21.19 -10.27 26.31
N HIS A 103 -20.26 -9.54 25.68
CA HIS A 103 -20.49 -8.27 25.01
C HIS A 103 -20.80 -8.44 23.51
N ILE A 104 -21.71 -9.35 23.18
CA ILE A 104 -22.05 -9.73 21.79
C ILE A 104 -22.81 -8.61 21.05
N SER A 105 -23.52 -7.75 21.79
CA SER A 105 -24.42 -6.72 21.25
C SER A 105 -23.74 -5.63 20.42
N ASN A 106 -22.43 -5.41 20.58
CA ASN A 106 -21.68 -4.42 19.80
C ASN A 106 -21.10 -4.96 18.48
N LEU A 107 -21.03 -6.28 18.30
CA LEU A 107 -20.59 -6.92 17.05
C LEU A 107 -21.65 -6.80 15.94
N LEU A 108 -22.93 -6.77 16.32
CA LEU A 108 -24.07 -6.69 15.39
C LEU A 108 -24.39 -5.26 14.95
N LYS A 109 -23.79 -4.24 15.56
CA LYS A 109 -24.03 -2.83 15.24
C LYS A 109 -23.16 -2.33 14.08
N SER A 110 -21.98 -2.92 13.86
CA SER A 110 -21.09 -2.55 12.74
C SER A 110 -21.53 -3.07 11.38
N SER A 111 -22.38 -4.09 11.32
CA SER A 111 -22.86 -4.70 10.07
C SER A 111 -24.14 -4.06 9.51
N LYS A 112 -24.79 -3.15 10.24
CA LYS A 112 -26.06 -2.51 9.82
C LYS A 112 -25.87 -1.13 9.19
N LYS A 113 -25.03 -1.00 8.15
CA LYS A 113 -25.00 0.19 7.28
C LYS A 113 -24.60 -0.15 5.84
N GLU A 114 -25.29 -1.08 5.19
CA GLU A 114 -25.40 -1.09 3.73
C GLU A 114 -26.86 -1.40 3.36
N LYS A 115 -27.57 -0.42 2.80
CA LYS A 115 -28.83 -0.69 2.10
C LYS A 115 -28.45 -1.34 0.77
N PRO A 116 -29.00 -2.51 0.39
CA PRO A 116 -28.81 -3.02 -0.95
C PRO A 116 -29.47 -2.07 -1.97
N PRO A 117 -28.87 -1.82 -3.14
CA PRO A 117 -29.55 -1.15 -4.23
C PRO A 117 -30.76 -2.00 -4.67
N PRO A 118 -31.87 -1.39 -5.15
CA PRO A 118 -33.01 -2.14 -5.64
C PRO A 118 -32.62 -2.88 -6.93
N THR A 119 -32.32 -4.18 -6.82
CA THR A 119 -32.10 -5.06 -7.97
C THR A 119 -33.44 -5.65 -8.38
N THR A 120 -34.01 -5.14 -9.48
CA THR A 120 -35.01 -5.87 -10.27
C THR A 120 -34.35 -7.15 -10.81
N ALA A 121 -34.79 -8.29 -10.29
CA ALA A 121 -34.30 -9.61 -10.68
C ALA A 121 -34.76 -9.97 -12.09
N ASN A 122 -33.81 -10.35 -12.95
CA ASN A 122 -34.02 -11.25 -14.08
C ASN A 122 -32.80 -12.17 -14.15
N THR A 123 -32.89 -13.31 -13.47
CA THR A 123 -31.81 -14.29 -13.35
C THR A 123 -31.98 -15.38 -14.39
N LEU A 124 -31.14 -15.39 -15.43
CA LEU A 124 -30.82 -16.60 -16.20
C LEU A 124 -29.47 -17.11 -15.69
N THR A 125 -29.51 -18.10 -14.80
CA THR A 125 -28.33 -18.80 -14.29
C THR A 125 -27.76 -19.73 -15.36
N THR A 126 -26.70 -19.29 -16.05
CA THR A 126 -25.75 -20.18 -16.72
C THR A 126 -24.53 -20.32 -15.81
N THR A 127 -24.50 -21.39 -15.03
CA THR A 127 -23.33 -21.82 -14.27
C THR A 127 -22.25 -22.30 -15.23
N GLN A 128 -21.24 -21.47 -15.48
CA GLN A 128 -19.94 -21.96 -15.96
C GLN A 128 -18.95 -21.97 -14.79
N PRO A 129 -18.20 -23.08 -14.60
CA PRO A 129 -17.16 -23.12 -13.58
C PRO A 129 -15.98 -22.23 -13.98
N VAL A 130 -15.61 -21.31 -13.08
CA VAL A 130 -14.40 -20.49 -13.18
C VAL A 130 -13.19 -21.42 -13.14
N ARG A 131 -12.47 -21.55 -14.28
CA ARG A 131 -11.17 -22.23 -14.34
C ARG A 131 -10.16 -21.46 -13.50
N GLN A 132 -9.88 -21.94 -12.29
CA GLN A 132 -8.73 -21.48 -11.52
C GLN A 132 -7.45 -21.91 -12.26
N SER A 133 -6.55 -20.96 -12.52
CA SER A 133 -5.23 -21.28 -13.05
C SER A 133 -4.45 -22.07 -11.99
N GLN A 134 -4.01 -23.28 -12.34
CA GLN A 134 -3.08 -24.02 -11.52
C GLN A 134 -1.74 -23.29 -11.56
N ARG A 135 -1.52 -22.37 -10.61
CA ARG A 135 -0.21 -21.78 -10.37
C ARG A 135 0.68 -22.92 -9.88
N GLN A 136 1.53 -23.45 -10.77
CA GLN A 136 2.55 -24.40 -10.38
C GLN A 136 3.33 -23.81 -9.21
N ARG A 137 3.11 -24.37 -8.02
CA ARG A 137 3.88 -24.05 -6.82
C ARG A 137 5.29 -24.58 -7.06
N ARG A 138 6.18 -23.73 -7.58
CA ARG A 138 7.61 -24.02 -7.55
C ARG A 138 7.98 -24.24 -6.08
N LYS A 139 8.48 -25.43 -5.75
CA LYS A 139 9.01 -25.73 -4.43
C LYS A 139 10.16 -24.74 -4.14
N PRO A 140 10.26 -24.17 -2.92
CA PRO A 140 11.41 -23.37 -2.55
C PRO A 140 12.68 -24.23 -2.65
N LYS A 141 13.75 -23.63 -3.19
CA LYS A 141 15.07 -24.28 -3.26
C LYS A 141 15.64 -24.27 -1.84
N LEU A 142 15.77 -25.44 -1.21
CA LEU A 142 16.56 -25.57 0.02
C LEU A 142 18.03 -25.42 -0.37
N TYR A 143 18.77 -24.58 0.34
CA TYR A 143 20.22 -24.55 0.28
C TYR A 143 20.72 -25.30 1.50
N GLU A 144 21.44 -26.40 1.30
CA GLU A 144 22.21 -27.06 2.35
C GLU A 144 23.50 -26.27 2.52
N PHE A 145 23.80 -25.87 3.76
CA PHE A 145 25.10 -25.35 4.13
C PHE A 145 25.95 -26.57 4.50
N GLU A 146 27.04 -26.80 3.76
CA GLU A 146 28.08 -27.73 4.18
C GLU A 146 28.84 -27.08 5.34
N GLU A 147 28.86 -27.73 6.50
CA GLU A 147 29.70 -27.37 7.63
C GLU A 147 31.14 -27.77 7.29
N GLU A 148 31.84 -26.94 6.52
CA GLU A 148 33.29 -27.02 6.42
C GLU A 148 33.96 -26.03 7.39
N ASP A 149 34.69 -26.64 8.32
CA ASP A 149 35.87 -26.14 9.03
C ASP A 149 35.69 -24.94 9.98
N ILE A 150 35.27 -25.25 11.21
CA ILE A 150 35.64 -24.45 12.39
C ILE A 150 37.00 -24.99 12.88
N PRO A 151 38.12 -24.25 12.73
CA PRO A 151 39.34 -24.60 13.43
C PRO A 151 39.18 -24.28 14.91
N GLU A 152 39.16 -25.33 15.73
CA GLU A 152 39.41 -25.23 17.17
C GLU A 152 40.88 -24.93 17.41
N GLU A 153 41.16 -23.86 18.16
CA GLU A 153 42.34 -23.56 19.00
C GLU A 153 42.42 -22.01 19.09
N GLY A 154 42.52 -21.32 20.22
CA GLY A 154 42.68 -21.67 21.62
C GLY A 154 42.79 -20.36 22.42
N ASP A 155 42.53 -20.46 23.72
CA ASP A 155 43.00 -19.62 24.83
C ASP A 155 42.88 -18.08 24.82
N ASN A 156 41.96 -17.62 25.69
CA ASN A 156 42.10 -16.57 26.72
C ASN A 156 43.07 -15.40 26.48
N VAL A 157 42.55 -14.17 26.31
CA VAL A 157 42.97 -13.00 27.10
C VAL A 157 41.79 -12.02 27.23
N ILE A 158 41.36 -11.76 28.47
CA ILE A 158 40.53 -10.61 28.82
C ILE A 158 41.39 -9.36 28.63
N GLN A 159 40.97 -8.45 27.75
CA GLN A 159 41.56 -7.11 27.68
C GLN A 159 40.45 -6.06 27.78
N THR A 160 40.32 -5.54 29.00
CA THR A 160 39.62 -4.29 29.31
C THR A 160 40.34 -3.13 28.63
N PHE A 161 39.60 -2.19 28.07
CA PHE A 161 40.08 -0.83 27.85
C PHE A 161 39.02 0.18 28.33
N GLU A 162 39.55 1.18 29.05
CA GLU A 162 38.92 2.35 29.63
C GLU A 162 38.26 3.28 28.59
#